data_AF-A0A661S301-F1
#
_entry.id   AF-A0A661S301-F1
#
_cell.length_a   1.000
_cell.length_b   1.000
_cell.length_c   1.000
_cell.angle_alpha   90.00
_cell.angle_beta   90.00
_cell.angle_gamma   90.00
#
_symmetry.space_group_name_H-M   'P 1'
#
loop_
_entity.id
_entity.type
_entity.pdbx_description
1 polymer ?
#
loop_
_entity_poly.entity_id
_entity_poly.type
_entity_poly.pdbx_seq_one_letter_code
_entity_poly.pdbx_strand_id
1 'polypeptide(L)'
;MSDLTLILDRRDLVVRMEAQTVCIERPGLMPQKVPLRMIGRVIAIGNPMVSCGVWRALAEKNIPVVLLPSRGKGGTAYIGSGLSGAVENRMAHYRAAHDKSCALAMCRRLIHMKLKGQERVLGQLYPDPAGGASLKIIRKCRADLEKADTRDQIMGLEGAAAAAYFRTWKKQLPGKWGFLGRNRRP
;
A
#
# COMPACT_ATOMS: atom_id res chain seq x y z
N MET A 1 -22.13 7.20 1.48
CA MET A 1 -21.49 6.91 2.78
C MET A 1 -20.11 6.37 2.49
N SER A 2 -19.08 6.75 3.24
CA SER A 2 -17.75 6.15 3.08
C SER A 2 -17.75 4.76 3.72
N ASP A 3 -17.54 3.73 2.92
CA ASP A 3 -17.54 2.37 3.43
C ASP A 3 -16.32 2.11 4.34
N LEU A 4 -16.53 1.39 5.43
CA LEU A 4 -15.53 1.09 6.45
C LEU A 4 -14.60 -0.04 6.00
N THR A 5 -13.30 0.11 6.30
CA THR A 5 -12.31 -0.97 6.16
C THR A 5 -12.18 -1.69 7.50
N LEU A 6 -12.61 -2.95 7.56
CA LEU A 6 -12.49 -3.77 8.76
C LEU A 6 -11.14 -4.49 8.78
N ILE A 7 -10.35 -4.30 9.83
CA ILE A 7 -9.04 -4.94 10.01
C ILE A 7 -9.10 -5.95 11.15
N LEU A 8 -8.79 -7.21 10.86
CA LEU A 8 -8.77 -8.33 11.80
C LEU A 8 -7.32 -8.80 11.97
N ASP A 9 -6.61 -8.32 12.99
CA ASP A 9 -5.16 -8.50 13.11
C ASP A 9 -4.69 -9.31 14.35
N ARG A 10 -5.63 -9.77 15.17
CA ARG A 10 -5.34 -10.59 16.36
C ARG A 10 -5.65 -12.06 16.11
N ARG A 11 -4.84 -12.95 16.70
CA ARG A 11 -4.94 -14.40 16.50
C ARG A 11 -6.07 -15.04 17.28
N ASP A 12 -6.48 -14.41 18.37
CA ASP A 12 -7.54 -14.82 19.29
C ASP A 12 -8.92 -14.28 18.91
N LEU A 13 -9.06 -13.68 17.71
CA LEU A 13 -10.35 -13.22 17.22
C LEU A 13 -11.21 -14.41 16.80
N VAL A 14 -12.47 -14.38 17.23
CA VAL A 14 -13.54 -15.19 16.67
C VAL A 14 -14.55 -14.25 16.03
N VAL A 15 -14.79 -14.43 14.73
CA VAL A 15 -15.65 -13.55 13.94
C VAL A 15 -16.83 -14.33 13.39
N ARG A 16 -18.04 -13.89 13.76
CA ARG A 16 -19.31 -14.55 13.46
C ARG A 16 -20.29 -13.58 12.82
N MET A 17 -21.27 -14.14 12.13
CA MET A 17 -22.44 -13.39 11.70
C MET A 17 -23.55 -13.53 12.75
N GLU A 18 -24.11 -12.40 13.15
CA GLU A 18 -25.39 -12.31 13.84
C GLU A 18 -26.35 -11.49 12.96
N ALA A 19 -27.28 -12.17 12.29
CA ALA A 19 -28.16 -11.56 11.29
C ALA A 19 -27.38 -10.74 10.23
N GLN A 20 -27.53 -9.41 10.21
CA GLN A 20 -26.85 -8.50 9.28
C GLN A 20 -25.66 -7.77 9.93
N THR A 21 -25.08 -8.35 10.98
CA THR A 21 -24.01 -7.76 11.77
C THR A 21 -22.84 -8.72 11.87
N VAL A 22 -21.63 -8.22 11.61
CA VAL A 22 -20.38 -8.93 11.89
C VAL A 22 -20.05 -8.72 13.37
N CYS A 23 -20.03 -9.80 14.14
CA CYS A 23 -19.63 -9.81 15.54
C CYS A 23 -18.18 -10.28 15.67
N ILE A 24 -17.38 -9.51 16.39
CA ILE A 24 -15.95 -9.73 16.60
C ILE A 24 -15.74 -9.95 18.09
N GLU A 25 -15.46 -11.19 18.46
CA GLU A 25 -15.25 -11.63 19.83
C GLU A 25 -13.76 -11.71 20.14
N ARG A 26 -13.42 -11.34 21.37
CA ARG A 26 -12.08 -11.47 21.97
C ARG A 26 -12.23 -11.99 23.39
N PRO A 27 -11.33 -12.87 23.85
CA PRO A 27 -11.34 -13.32 25.24
C PRO A 27 -11.28 -12.14 26.22
N GLY A 28 -12.21 -12.12 27.18
CA GLY A 28 -12.24 -11.12 28.26
C GLY A 28 -12.73 -9.72 27.86
N LEU A 29 -13.23 -9.52 26.63
CA LEU A 29 -13.76 -8.24 26.17
C LEU A 29 -15.18 -8.37 25.63
N MET A 30 -15.94 -7.28 25.72
CA MET A 30 -17.27 -7.20 25.10
C MET A 30 -17.15 -7.33 23.57
N PRO A 31 -18.02 -8.12 22.91
CA PRO A 31 -18.00 -8.27 21.46
C PRO A 31 -18.22 -6.94 20.74
N GLN A 32 -17.40 -6.68 19.73
CA GLN A 32 -17.59 -5.53 18.84
C GLN A 32 -18.55 -5.92 17.73
N LYS A 33 -19.51 -5.05 17.40
CA LYS A 33 -20.54 -5.30 16.40
C LYS A 33 -20.46 -4.27 15.29
N VAL A 34 -20.32 -4.74 14.04
CA VAL A 34 -20.26 -3.87 12.86
C VAL A 34 -21.36 -4.30 11.89
N PRO A 35 -22.35 -3.43 11.60
CA PRO A 35 -23.36 -3.72 10.59
C PRO A 35 -22.71 -4.01 9.23
N LEU A 36 -23.09 -5.12 8.59
CA LEU A 36 -22.50 -5.57 7.33
C LEU A 36 -22.58 -4.50 6.24
N ARG A 37 -23.68 -3.75 6.19
CA ARG A 37 -23.92 -2.65 5.24
C ARG A 37 -22.89 -1.52 5.31
N MET A 38 -22.14 -1.40 6.41
CA MET A 38 -21.12 -0.38 6.57
C MET A 38 -19.74 -0.84 6.11
N ILE A 39 -19.55 -2.13 5.83
CA ILE A 39 -18.24 -2.71 5.53
C ILE A 39 -18.03 -2.68 4.02
N GLY A 40 -17.01 -1.95 3.58
CA GLY A 40 -16.61 -1.89 2.16
C GLY A 40 -15.45 -2.81 1.80
N ARG A 41 -14.66 -3.25 2.79
CA ARG A 41 -13.63 -4.27 2.63
C ARG A 41 -13.21 -4.86 3.96
N VAL A 42 -12.63 -6.06 3.92
CA VAL A 42 -12.03 -6.72 5.08
C VAL A 42 -10.56 -7.03 4.81
N ILE A 43 -9.69 -6.77 5.80
CA ILE A 43 -8.29 -7.19 5.79
C ILE A 43 -8.08 -8.08 7.00
N ALA A 44 -7.82 -9.38 6.79
CA ALA A 44 -7.51 -10.31 7.87
C ALA A 44 -6.01 -10.61 7.86
N ILE A 45 -5.35 -10.43 8.99
CA ILE A 45 -3.90 -10.59 9.13
C ILE A 45 -3.64 -11.74 10.09
N GLY A 46 -2.89 -12.74 9.62
CA GLY A 46 -2.60 -13.94 10.38
C GLY A 46 -3.67 -15.00 10.26
N ASN A 47 -4.15 -15.48 11.41
CA ASN A 47 -5.10 -16.57 11.48
C ASN A 47 -6.27 -16.26 12.44
N PRO A 48 -6.99 -15.14 12.28
CA PRO A 48 -8.24 -14.95 13.01
C PRO A 48 -9.25 -16.03 12.60
N MET A 49 -10.02 -16.56 13.55
CA MET A 49 -11.07 -17.51 13.25
C MET A 49 -12.29 -16.78 12.70
N VAL A 50 -12.53 -16.90 11.40
CA VAL A 50 -13.70 -16.29 10.75
C VAL A 50 -14.63 -17.40 10.28
N SER A 51 -15.87 -17.37 10.77
CA SER A 51 -16.87 -18.38 10.41
C SER A 51 -17.28 -18.31 8.93
N CYS A 52 -17.69 -19.45 8.37
CA CYS A 52 -18.19 -19.53 7.00
C CYS A 52 -19.38 -18.60 6.73
N GLY A 53 -20.21 -18.33 7.74
CA GLY A 53 -21.33 -17.39 7.61
C GLY A 53 -20.87 -15.96 7.25
N VAL A 54 -19.74 -15.52 7.82
CA VAL A 54 -19.15 -14.21 7.50
C VAL A 54 -18.64 -14.20 6.07
N TRP A 55 -17.92 -15.24 5.65
CA TRP A 55 -17.40 -15.34 4.29
C TRP A 55 -18.51 -15.32 3.24
N ARG A 56 -19.60 -16.07 3.48
CA ARG A 56 -20.77 -16.09 2.58
C ARG A 56 -21.45 -14.73 2.51
N ALA A 57 -21.68 -14.09 3.65
CA ALA A 57 -22.32 -12.77 3.70
C ALA A 57 -21.49 -11.68 2.99
N LEU A 58 -20.16 -11.71 3.15
CA LEU A 58 -19.25 -10.80 2.44
C LEU A 58 -19.28 -11.07 0.93
N ALA A 59 -19.26 -12.35 0.52
CA ALA A 59 -19.33 -12.73 -0.90
C ALA A 59 -20.66 -12.31 -1.56
N GLU A 60 -21.80 -12.54 -0.91
CA GLU A 60 -23.13 -12.14 -1.38
C GLU A 60 -23.26 -10.62 -1.59
N LYS A 61 -22.56 -9.84 -0.77
CA LYS A 61 -22.52 -8.37 -0.88
C LYS A 61 -21.38 -7.85 -1.74
N ASN A 62 -20.62 -8.73 -2.40
CA ASN A 62 -19.46 -8.37 -3.21
C ASN A 62 -18.40 -7.56 -2.42
N ILE A 63 -18.29 -7.81 -1.11
CA ILE A 63 -17.32 -7.12 -0.23
C ILE A 63 -15.96 -7.83 -0.34
N PRO A 64 -14.91 -7.14 -0.82
CA PRO A 64 -13.59 -7.73 -1.00
C PRO A 64 -12.89 -8.00 0.34
N VAL A 65 -12.16 -9.11 0.38
CA VAL A 65 -11.35 -9.53 1.51
C VAL A 65 -9.92 -9.79 1.05
N VAL A 66 -8.94 -9.31 1.82
CA VAL A 66 -7.53 -9.69 1.68
C VAL A 66 -7.07 -10.41 2.94
N LEU A 67 -6.52 -11.62 2.78
CA LEU A 67 -5.85 -12.38 3.82
C LEU A 67 -4.33 -12.18 3.71
N LEU A 68 -3.71 -11.65 4.75
CA LEU A 68 -2.29 -11.37 4.82
C LEU A 68 -1.61 -12.27 5.88
N PRO A 69 -0.37 -12.72 5.68
CA PRO A 69 0.38 -13.44 6.71
C PRO A 69 0.79 -12.51 7.87
N SER A 70 0.83 -13.00 9.12
CA SER A 70 1.18 -12.18 10.29
C SER A 70 2.60 -11.59 10.27
N ARG A 71 3.57 -12.24 9.62
CA ARG A 71 4.99 -11.87 9.69
C ARG A 71 5.63 -11.68 8.31
N GLY A 72 4.86 -11.21 7.32
CA GLY A 72 5.38 -10.87 5.98
C GLY A 72 5.89 -12.05 5.13
N LYS A 73 5.97 -13.26 5.71
CA LYS A 73 6.26 -14.51 5.00
C LYS A 73 4.97 -15.32 4.87
N GLY A 74 4.57 -15.60 3.64
CA GLY A 74 3.37 -16.36 3.29
C GLY A 74 2.67 -15.80 2.07
N GLY A 75 1.79 -16.60 1.46
CA GLY A 75 0.94 -16.13 0.37
C GLY A 75 -0.11 -15.15 0.86
N THR A 76 -0.49 -14.21 0.01
CA THR A 76 -1.70 -13.39 0.18
C THR A 76 -2.85 -14.09 -0.53
N ALA A 77 -4.00 -14.20 0.12
CA ALA A 77 -5.22 -14.66 -0.53
C ALA A 77 -6.23 -13.53 -0.68
N TYR A 78 -6.96 -13.54 -1.79
CA TYR A 78 -8.02 -12.58 -2.09
C TYR A 78 -9.34 -13.36 -2.14
N ILE A 79 -10.33 -12.94 -1.36
CA ILE A 79 -11.66 -13.57 -1.30
C ILE A 79 -12.71 -12.52 -1.64
N GLY A 80 -13.69 -12.87 -2.46
CA GLY A 80 -14.79 -11.99 -2.83
C GLY A 80 -15.24 -12.20 -4.26
N SER A 81 -16.32 -11.51 -4.63
CA SER A 81 -16.85 -11.52 -5.98
C SER A 81 -15.79 -11.07 -6.98
N GLY A 82 -15.35 -12.00 -7.82
CA GLY A 82 -14.21 -11.79 -8.70
C GLY A 82 -14.34 -10.50 -9.51
N LEU A 83 -13.48 -9.52 -9.22
CA LEU A 83 -13.05 -8.43 -10.11
C LEU A 83 -14.16 -7.68 -10.91
N SER A 84 -15.43 -7.75 -10.49
CA SER A 84 -16.57 -7.57 -11.40
C SER A 84 -16.91 -6.12 -11.73
N GLY A 85 -16.32 -5.13 -11.04
CA GLY A 85 -16.52 -3.70 -11.33
C GLY A 85 -15.44 -3.05 -12.20
N ALA A 86 -14.37 -3.77 -12.55
CA ALA A 86 -13.16 -3.15 -13.12
C ALA A 86 -12.70 -3.81 -14.43
N VAL A 87 -13.60 -4.44 -15.20
CA VAL A 87 -13.24 -5.05 -16.49
C VAL A 87 -12.72 -3.97 -17.45
N GLU A 88 -13.45 -2.87 -17.61
CA GLU A 88 -13.03 -1.74 -18.45
C GLU A 88 -11.69 -1.14 -18.01
N ASN A 89 -11.52 -0.92 -16.70
CA ASN A 89 -10.25 -0.41 -16.15
C ASN A 89 -9.09 -1.37 -16.41
N ARG A 90 -9.31 -2.69 -16.30
CA ARG A 90 -8.28 -3.69 -16.60
C ARG A 90 -7.95 -3.71 -18.09
N MET A 91 -8.95 -3.67 -18.97
CA MET A 91 -8.72 -3.56 -20.41
C MET A 91 -7.94 -2.29 -20.75
N ALA A 92 -8.29 -1.15 -20.15
CA ALA A 92 -7.55 0.10 -20.31
C ALA A 92 -6.11 -0.03 -19.80
N HIS A 93 -5.87 -0.67 -18.65
CA HIS A 93 -4.53 -0.94 -18.15
C HIS A 93 -3.72 -1.83 -19.11
N TYR A 94 -4.31 -2.89 -19.66
CA TYR A 94 -3.63 -3.75 -20.63
C TYR A 94 -3.29 -2.98 -21.91
N ARG A 95 -4.23 -2.21 -22.46
CA ARG A 95 -3.99 -1.35 -23.63
C ARG A 95 -2.86 -0.35 -23.37
N ALA A 96 -2.91 0.36 -22.24
CA ALA A 96 -1.88 1.32 -21.85
C ALA A 96 -0.51 0.66 -21.63
N ALA A 97 -0.46 -0.57 -21.11
CA ALA A 97 0.79 -1.31 -20.94
C ALA A 97 1.44 -1.74 -22.26
N HIS A 98 0.64 -1.95 -23.31
CA HIS A 98 1.14 -2.30 -24.65
C HIS A 98 1.49 -1.08 -25.51
N ASP A 99 0.94 0.09 -25.20
CA ASP A 99 1.37 1.37 -25.80
C ASP A 99 2.60 1.91 -25.07
N LYS A 100 3.78 1.82 -25.71
CA LYS A 100 5.05 2.30 -25.15
C LYS A 100 4.99 3.78 -24.75
N SER A 101 4.33 4.62 -25.53
CA SER A 101 4.26 6.06 -25.27
C SER A 101 3.41 6.37 -24.04
N CYS A 102 2.23 5.72 -23.95
CA CYS A 102 1.32 5.83 -22.81
C CYS A 102 1.97 5.29 -21.53
N ALA A 103 2.54 4.08 -21.59
CA ALA A 103 3.24 3.46 -20.46
C ALA A 103 4.37 4.35 -19.94
N LEU A 104 5.19 4.90 -20.83
CA LEU A 104 6.30 5.78 -20.46
C LEU A 104 5.80 7.07 -19.81
N ALA A 105 4.77 7.69 -20.36
CA ALA A 105 4.14 8.88 -19.77
C ALA A 105 3.58 8.61 -18.37
N MET A 106 2.92 7.46 -18.17
CA MET A 106 2.44 7.02 -16.85
C MET A 106 3.61 6.80 -15.87
N CYS A 107 4.67 6.12 -16.30
CA CYS A 107 5.87 5.93 -15.48
C CYS A 107 6.50 7.26 -15.06
N ARG A 108 6.69 8.21 -15.99
CA ARG A 108 7.21 9.54 -15.66
C ARG A 108 6.32 10.24 -14.63
N ARG A 109 4.99 10.23 -14.82
CA ARG A 109 4.07 10.87 -13.88
C ARG A 109 4.14 10.25 -12.48
N LEU A 110 4.17 8.92 -12.37
CA LEU A 110 4.26 8.23 -11.08
C LEU A 110 5.58 8.54 -10.36
N ILE A 111 6.70 8.49 -11.08
CA ILE A 111 8.01 8.78 -10.50
C ILE A 111 8.14 10.27 -10.15
N HIS A 112 7.64 11.17 -10.98
CA HIS A 112 7.58 12.60 -10.69
C HIS A 112 6.87 12.86 -9.35
N MET A 113 5.68 12.28 -9.17
CA MET A 113 4.90 12.43 -7.94
C MET A 113 5.62 11.85 -6.72
N LYS A 114 6.29 10.71 -6.88
CA LYS A 114 7.13 10.13 -5.82
C LYS A 114 8.28 11.06 -5.43
N LEU A 115 9.03 11.58 -6.39
CA LEU A 115 10.17 12.46 -6.12
C LEU A 115 9.71 13.78 -5.49
N LYS A 116 8.61 14.36 -5.97
CA LYS A 116 7.97 15.54 -5.37
C LYS A 116 7.55 15.27 -3.92
N GLY A 117 7.01 14.09 -3.62
CA GLY A 117 6.68 13.67 -2.26
C GLY A 117 7.91 13.55 -1.37
N GLN A 118 8.99 12.95 -1.87
CA GLN A 118 10.27 12.83 -1.16
C GLN A 118 10.90 14.19 -0.88
N GLU A 119 10.88 15.09 -1.87
CA GLU A 119 11.32 16.48 -1.73
C GLU A 119 10.54 17.20 -0.64
N ARG A 120 9.21 17.08 -0.63
CA ARG A 120 8.35 17.68 0.39
C ARG A 120 8.67 17.15 1.79
N VAL A 121 8.77 15.83 1.96
CA VAL A 121 9.04 15.20 3.26
C VAL A 121 10.41 15.62 3.80
N LEU A 122 11.46 15.56 2.98
CA LEU A 122 12.79 15.98 3.42
C LEU A 122 12.85 17.48 3.66
N GLY A 123 12.23 18.31 2.82
CA GLY A 123 12.21 19.76 3.00
C GLY A 123 11.52 20.20 4.30
N GLN A 124 10.50 19.45 4.74
CA GLN A 124 9.78 19.71 5.99
C GLN A 124 10.52 19.20 7.22
N LEU A 125 11.08 17.98 7.16
CA LEU A 125 11.67 17.33 8.33
C LEU A 125 13.16 17.62 8.50
N TYR A 126 13.88 17.76 7.39
CA TYR A 126 15.34 17.89 7.34
C TYR A 126 15.74 18.97 6.32
N PRO A 127 15.38 20.24 6.54
CA PRO A 127 15.85 21.34 5.70
C PRO A 127 17.37 21.47 5.74
N ASP A 128 17.92 22.40 4.96
CA ASP A 128 19.35 22.69 4.97
C ASP A 128 19.88 22.97 6.40
N PRO A 129 21.06 22.45 6.77
CA PRO A 129 21.97 21.64 5.95
C PRO A 129 21.70 20.11 5.99
N ALA A 130 20.79 19.66 6.86
CA ALA A 130 20.60 18.24 7.21
C ALA A 130 20.17 17.36 6.01
N GLY A 131 19.28 17.87 5.15
CA GLY A 131 18.81 17.18 3.95
C GLY A 131 19.26 17.80 2.62
N GLY A 132 20.03 18.89 2.66
CA GLY A 132 20.36 19.73 1.52
C GLY A 132 20.91 19.03 0.29
N ALA A 133 21.96 18.24 0.50
CA ALA A 133 22.60 17.50 -0.59
C ALA A 133 21.62 16.51 -1.26
N SER A 134 20.80 15.82 -0.48
CA SER A 134 19.81 14.88 -1.01
C SER A 134 18.67 15.58 -1.72
N LEU A 135 18.21 16.73 -1.21
CA LEU A 135 17.20 17.56 -1.87
C LEU A 135 17.69 18.05 -3.25
N LYS A 136 18.94 18.48 -3.37
CA LYS A 136 19.55 18.87 -4.65
C LYS A 136 19.55 17.72 -5.65
N ILE A 137 19.92 16.50 -5.22
CA ILE A 137 19.90 15.30 -6.07
C ILE A 137 18.47 14.97 -6.51
N ILE A 138 17.50 14.93 -5.59
CA ILE A 138 16.11 14.60 -5.90
C ILE A 138 15.51 15.62 -6.90
N ARG A 139 15.78 16.92 -6.71
CA ARG A 139 15.35 17.98 -7.65
C ARG A 139 15.94 17.80 -9.03
N LYS A 140 17.25 17.48 -9.12
CA LYS A 140 17.91 17.18 -10.38
C LYS A 140 17.29 15.97 -11.07
N CYS A 141 17.14 14.84 -10.36
CA CYS A 141 16.51 13.64 -10.91
C CYS A 141 15.07 13.90 -11.39
N ARG A 142 14.31 14.75 -10.69
CA ARG A 142 12.96 15.15 -11.09
C ARG A 142 12.97 16.01 -12.37
N ALA A 143 13.93 16.90 -12.52
CA ALA A 143 14.09 17.71 -13.74
C ALA A 143 14.53 16.86 -14.94
N ASP A 144 15.45 15.91 -14.72
CA ASP A 144 15.96 15.02 -15.77
C ASP A 144 14.90 13.98 -16.21
N LEU A 145 13.89 13.72 -15.38
CA LEU A 145 12.81 12.76 -15.69
C LEU A 145 11.99 13.15 -16.92
N GLU A 146 11.84 14.45 -17.19
CA GLU A 146 11.13 14.94 -18.38
C GLU A 146 11.85 14.59 -19.68
N LYS A 147 13.17 14.38 -19.61
CA LYS A 147 14.04 14.02 -20.75
C LYS A 147 14.26 12.50 -20.88
N ALA A 148 13.65 11.70 -20.01
CA ALA A 148 13.82 10.26 -20.02
C ALA A 148 12.88 9.61 -21.05
N ASP A 149 13.49 8.94 -22.04
CA ASP A 149 12.82 8.32 -23.18
C ASP A 149 12.70 6.80 -23.05
N THR A 150 13.34 6.22 -22.03
CA THR A 150 13.26 4.78 -21.78
C THR A 150 12.88 4.47 -20.33
N ARG A 151 12.27 3.30 -20.14
CA ARG A 151 11.96 2.77 -18.81
C ARG A 151 13.21 2.67 -17.93
N ASP A 152 14.33 2.26 -18.51
CA ASP A 152 15.58 2.06 -17.77
C ASP A 152 16.18 3.39 -17.29
N GLN A 153 16.10 4.45 -18.10
CA GLN A 153 16.48 5.81 -17.67
C GLN A 153 15.60 6.28 -16.51
N ILE A 154 14.27 6.10 -16.60
CA ILE A 154 13.34 6.44 -15.51
C ILE A 154 13.69 5.67 -14.23
N MET A 155 13.97 4.36 -14.35
CA MET A 155 14.36 3.53 -13.21
C MET A 155 15.70 3.97 -12.60
N GLY A 156 16.67 4.37 -13.43
CA GLY A 156 17.95 4.92 -12.97
C GLY A 156 17.77 6.21 -12.16
N LEU A 157 16.94 7.13 -12.65
CA LEU A 157 16.61 8.38 -11.96
C LEU A 157 15.86 8.13 -10.64
N GLU A 158 14.88 7.21 -10.62
CA GLU A 158 14.22 6.81 -9.38
C GLU A 158 15.20 6.22 -8.37
N GLY A 159 16.09 5.34 -8.82
CA GLY A 159 17.07 4.68 -7.96
C GLY A 159 18.04 5.68 -7.33
N ALA A 160 18.57 6.61 -8.12
CA ALA A 160 19.46 7.67 -7.64
C ALA A 160 18.77 8.57 -6.60
N ALA A 161 17.56 9.03 -6.90
CA ALA A 161 16.78 9.87 -5.99
C ALA A 161 16.40 9.11 -4.70
N ALA A 162 16.01 7.83 -4.80
CA ALA A 162 15.71 6.99 -3.64
C ALA A 162 16.95 6.76 -2.77
N ALA A 163 18.12 6.52 -3.38
CA ALA A 163 19.37 6.36 -2.64
C ALA A 163 19.74 7.64 -1.86
N ALA A 164 19.59 8.81 -2.48
CA ALA A 164 19.76 10.10 -1.81
C ALA A 164 18.76 10.27 -0.65
N TYR A 165 17.47 9.99 -0.91
CA TYR A 165 16.41 10.09 0.09
C TYR A 165 16.70 9.24 1.33
N PHE A 166 16.98 7.95 1.16
CA PHE A 166 17.23 7.04 2.29
C PHE A 166 18.60 7.27 2.95
N ARG A 167 19.57 7.88 2.27
CA ARG A 167 20.82 8.32 2.90
C ARG A 167 20.56 9.39 3.96
N THR A 168 19.65 10.34 3.71
CA THR A 168 19.25 11.32 4.72
C THR A 168 18.59 10.63 5.90
N TRP A 169 17.62 9.73 5.66
CA TRP A 169 16.98 8.98 6.74
C TRP A 169 17.97 8.17 7.59
N LYS A 170 18.97 7.52 6.97
CA LYS A 170 20.05 6.83 7.71
C LYS A 170 20.80 7.74 8.66
N LYS A 171 21.11 8.97 8.24
CA LYS A 171 21.85 9.94 9.06
C LYS A 171 21.01 10.55 10.17
N GLN A 172 19.70 10.72 9.92
CA GLN A 172 18.82 11.47 10.80
C GLN A 172 18.03 10.60 11.79
N LEU A 173 17.81 9.31 11.48
CA LEU A 173 17.11 8.42 12.39
C LEU A 173 17.98 8.06 13.60
N PRO A 174 17.42 8.08 14.82
CA PRO A 174 18.12 7.62 16.01
C PRO A 174 18.63 6.18 15.86
N GLY A 175 19.85 5.92 16.36
CA GLY A 175 20.50 4.61 16.26
C GLY A 175 19.68 3.45 16.83
N LYS A 176 18.81 3.70 17.81
CA LYS A 176 17.89 2.69 18.40
C LYS A 176 16.98 2.00 17.38
N TRP A 177 16.75 2.62 16.23
CA TRP A 177 15.93 2.04 15.16
C TRP A 177 16.71 1.11 14.23
N GLY A 178 18.05 1.04 14.33
CA GLY A 178 18.89 0.16 13.52
C GLY A 178 18.82 0.40 12.01
N PHE A 179 18.37 1.58 11.57
CA PHE A 179 18.13 1.86 10.17
C PHE A 179 19.44 2.14 9.41
N LEU A 180 19.98 1.13 8.74
CA LEU A 180 21.23 1.23 7.97
C LEU A 180 21.04 1.64 6.50
N GLY A 181 19.79 1.80 6.06
CA GLY A 181 19.41 2.10 4.68
C GLY A 181 18.26 1.21 4.20
N ARG A 182 17.84 1.39 2.94
CA ARG A 182 16.78 0.60 2.31
C ARG A 182 17.29 -0.80 1.94
N ASN A 183 16.80 -1.83 2.64
CA ASN A 183 16.98 -3.23 2.26
C ASN A 183 15.80 -3.68 1.36
N ARG A 184 16.05 -4.47 0.32
CA ARG A 184 15.00 -4.98 -0.59
C ARG A 184 14.14 -6.08 0.05
N ARG A 185 14.69 -6.81 1.02
CA ARG A 185 14.00 -7.85 1.80
C ARG A 185 14.49 -7.77 3.25
N PRO A 186 13.94 -6.86 4.07
CA PRO A 186 14.26 -6.78 5.49
C PRO A 186 13.79 -8.04 6.24
#